data_AF-A0A926BM24-F1
#
_entry.id   AF-A0A926BM24-F1
#
_cell.length_a   1.000
_cell.length_b   1.000
_cell.length_c   1.000
_cell.angle_alpha   90.00
_cell.angle_beta   90.00
_cell.angle_gamma   90.00
#
_symmetry.space_group_name_H-M   'P 1'
#
loop_
_entity.id
_entity.type
_entity.pdbx_description
1 polymer ?
#
loop_
_entity_poly.entity_id
_entity_poly.type
_entity_poly.pdbx_seq_one_letter_code
_entity_poly.pdbx_strand_id
1 'polypeptide(L)'
;MSTVTLTAPTAPFTSEPDALGHFGRYGGRYVPETLIPALDELAAEYERAKADPAFRAELADLLKEYVGRETPLTFAANMTKELGGPKIYLK
;
A
#
# COMPACT_ATOMS: atom_id res chain seq x y z
N MET A 1 -34.94 -28.07 7.28
CA MET A 1 -34.24 -26.89 7.80
C MET A 1 -33.04 -26.65 6.92
N SER A 2 -33.13 -25.66 6.02
CA SER A 2 -32.15 -25.40 4.98
C SER A 2 -30.91 -24.74 5.55
N THR A 3 -29.75 -25.35 5.37
CA THR A 3 -28.45 -24.79 5.73
C THR A 3 -28.06 -23.74 4.69
N VAL A 4 -28.02 -22.47 5.10
CA VAL A 4 -27.48 -21.39 4.28
C VAL A 4 -25.95 -21.49 4.34
N THR A 5 -25.34 -22.07 3.32
CA THR A 5 -23.89 -22.03 3.12
C THR A 5 -23.51 -20.63 2.69
N LEU A 6 -22.83 -19.87 3.56
CA LEU A 6 -22.21 -18.61 3.20
C LEU A 6 -20.95 -18.91 2.36
N THR A 7 -21.09 -19.03 1.05
CA THR A 7 -19.95 -19.11 0.13
C THR A 7 -19.30 -17.73 0.04
N ALA A 8 -18.07 -17.59 0.55
CA ALA A 8 -17.31 -16.36 0.42
C ALA A 8 -16.96 -16.09 -1.05
N PRO A 9 -17.11 -14.85 -1.57
CA PRO A 9 -16.72 -14.53 -2.93
C PRO A 9 -15.21 -14.70 -3.08
N THR A 10 -14.81 -15.68 -3.91
CA THR A 10 -13.41 -15.96 -4.25
C THR A 10 -13.02 -15.06 -5.43
N ALA A 11 -12.97 -13.75 -5.19
CA ALA A 11 -12.36 -12.84 -6.15
C ALA A 11 -10.82 -13.01 -6.09
N PRO A 12 -10.12 -13.01 -7.24
CA PRO A 12 -8.66 -13.10 -7.24
C PRO A 12 -8.05 -11.91 -6.48
N PHE A 13 -7.04 -12.17 -5.64
CA PHE A 13 -6.27 -11.12 -4.97
C PHE A 13 -5.48 -10.34 -6.02
N THR A 14 -5.96 -9.15 -6.37
CA THR A 14 -5.20 -8.14 -7.12
C THR A 14 -4.35 -7.30 -6.16
N SER A 15 -3.22 -6.80 -6.64
CA SER A 15 -2.36 -5.88 -5.85
C SER A 15 -3.01 -4.51 -5.62
N GLU A 16 -4.12 -4.24 -6.30
CA GLU A 16 -4.92 -3.03 -6.18
C GLU A 16 -6.30 -3.35 -5.61
N PRO A 17 -6.89 -2.42 -4.83
CA PRO A 17 -8.25 -2.56 -4.35
C PRO A 17 -9.26 -2.40 -5.49
N ASP A 18 -10.48 -2.90 -5.29
CA ASP A 18 -11.60 -2.57 -6.17
C ASP A 18 -12.02 -1.10 -6.04
N ALA A 19 -12.98 -0.68 -6.88
CA ALA A 19 -13.50 0.70 -6.88
C ALA A 19 -14.14 1.14 -5.56
N LEU A 20 -14.50 0.19 -4.69
CA LEU A 20 -15.05 0.45 -3.36
C LEU A 20 -13.98 0.43 -2.26
N GLY A 21 -12.72 0.15 -2.61
CA GLY A 21 -11.58 0.08 -1.69
C GLY A 21 -11.35 -1.29 -1.07
N HIS A 22 -11.94 -2.37 -1.60
CA HIS A 22 -11.77 -3.72 -1.07
C HIS A 22 -10.65 -4.49 -1.76
N PHE A 23 -9.82 -5.16 -0.97
CA PHE A 23 -8.92 -6.23 -1.37
C PHE A 23 -9.59 -7.57 -1.09
N GLY A 24 -10.32 -8.10 -2.07
CA GLY A 24 -11.17 -9.27 -1.89
C GLY A 24 -12.25 -9.01 -0.84
N ARG A 25 -12.19 -9.71 0.31
CA ARG A 25 -13.18 -9.57 1.39
C ARG A 25 -12.84 -8.53 2.46
N TYR A 26 -11.71 -7.84 2.34
CA TYR A 26 -11.18 -6.93 3.36
C TYR A 26 -11.00 -5.53 2.77
N GLY A 27 -10.97 -4.49 3.61
CA GLY A 27 -10.91 -3.10 3.17
C GLY A 27 -12.30 -2.46 3.08
N GLY A 28 -12.49 -1.53 2.14
CA GLY A 28 -13.70 -0.73 2.02
C GLY A 28 -13.66 0.56 2.84
N ARG A 29 -14.77 1.31 2.83
CA ARG A 29 -14.91 2.60 3.52
C ARG A 29 -16.04 2.55 4.55
N TYR A 30 -15.69 2.27 5.80
CA TYR A 30 -16.63 2.26 6.94
C TYR A 30 -16.48 3.53 7.77
N VAL A 31 -16.96 4.65 7.23
CA VAL A 31 -16.84 5.98 7.83
C VAL A 31 -18.23 6.64 7.97
N PRO A 32 -18.38 7.66 8.84
CA PRO A 32 -19.58 8.47 8.87
C PRO A 32 -19.88 9.12 7.50
N GLU A 33 -21.16 9.26 7.19
CA GLU A 33 -21.65 9.88 5.94
C GLU A 33 -21.06 11.28 5.71
N THR A 34 -20.87 12.04 6.79
CA THR A 34 -20.29 13.38 6.76
C THR A 34 -18.86 13.44 6.25
N LEU A 35 -18.11 12.32 6.29
CA LEU A 35 -16.75 12.23 5.78
C LEU A 35 -16.67 11.73 4.33
N ILE A 36 -17.76 11.19 3.77
CA ILE A 36 -17.75 10.65 2.40
C ILE A 36 -17.31 11.71 1.38
N PRO A 37 -17.86 12.95 1.38
CA PRO A 37 -17.49 13.94 0.37
C PRO A 37 -16.00 14.31 0.39
N ALA A 38 -15.42 14.45 1.59
CA ALA A 38 -14.00 14.78 1.74
C ALA A 38 -13.09 13.63 1.27
N LEU A 39 -13.51 12.38 1.48
CA LEU A 39 -12.75 11.22 0.99
C LEU A 39 -12.84 11.06 -0.52
N ASP A 40 -14.00 11.36 -1.12
CA ASP A 40 -14.16 11.33 -2.57
C ASP A 40 -13.29 12.41 -3.24
N GLU A 41 -13.25 13.61 -2.67
CA GLU A 41 -12.37 14.69 -3.15
C GLU A 41 -10.89 14.30 -3.05
N LEU A 42 -10.48 13.76 -1.89
CA LEU A 42 -9.12 13.29 -1.67
C LEU A 42 -8.72 12.18 -2.66
N ALA A 43 -9.59 11.20 -2.90
CA ALA A 43 -9.33 10.12 -3.84
C ALA A 43 -9.16 10.64 -5.27
N ALA A 44 -10.00 11.61 -5.68
CA ALA A 44 -9.90 12.23 -6.99
C ALA A 44 -8.61 13.04 -7.15
N GLU A 45 -8.23 13.83 -6.14
CA GLU A 45 -6.98 14.60 -6.17
C GLU A 45 -5.74 13.70 -6.12
N TYR A 46 -5.80 12.61 -5.35
CA TYR A 46 -4.72 11.63 -5.30
C TYR A 46 -4.44 11.03 -6.68
N GLU A 47 -5.46 10.60 -7.42
CA GLU A 47 -5.26 10.06 -8.77
C GLU A 47 -4.75 11.13 -9.76
N ARG A 48 -5.16 12.40 -9.61
CA ARG A 48 -4.60 13.51 -10.38
C ARG A 48 -3.11 13.72 -10.08
N ALA A 49 -2.75 13.87 -8.81
CA ALA A 49 -1.38 14.11 -8.37
C ALA A 49 -0.44 12.93 -8.68
N LYS A 50 -0.94 11.70 -8.58
CA LYS A 50 -0.21 10.47 -8.95
C LYS A 50 0.12 10.41 -10.44
N ALA A 51 -0.76 10.94 -11.29
CA ALA A 51 -0.53 11.01 -12.74
C ALA A 51 0.34 12.21 -13.16
N ASP A 52 0.44 13.26 -12.32
CA ASP A 52 1.19 14.47 -12.60
C ASP A 52 2.73 14.25 -12.50
N PRO A 53 3.48 14.41 -13.61
CA PRO A 53 4.95 14.31 -13.58
C PRO A 53 5.62 15.37 -12.73
N ALA A 54 5.06 16.59 -12.63
CA ALA A 54 5.66 17.67 -11.86
C ALA A 54 5.61 17.35 -10.35
N PHE A 55 4.44 16.92 -9.87
CA PHE A 55 4.27 16.46 -8.49
C PHE A 55 5.22 15.30 -8.15
N ARG A 56 5.35 14.32 -9.06
CA ARG A 56 6.27 13.19 -8.86
C ARG A 56 7.74 13.60 -8.81
N ALA A 57 8.14 14.59 -9.61
CA ALA A 57 9.50 15.10 -9.62
C ALA A 57 9.82 15.82 -8.30
N GLU A 58 8.94 16.72 -7.85
CA GLU A 58 9.10 17.42 -6.57
C GLU A 58 9.14 16.45 -5.39
N LEU A 59 8.25 15.46 -5.36
CA LEU A 59 8.25 14.43 -4.33
C LEU A 59 9.56 13.62 -4.32
N ALA A 60 10.08 13.25 -5.51
CA ALA A 60 11.33 12.52 -5.62
C ALA A 60 12.53 13.34 -5.12
N ASP A 61 12.57 14.63 -5.46
CA ASP A 61 13.62 15.55 -5.02
C ASP A 61 13.59 15.73 -3.50
N LEU A 62 12.40 15.92 -2.90
CA LEU A 62 12.26 16.00 -1.44
C LEU A 62 12.68 14.70 -0.75
N LEU A 63 12.30 13.54 -1.30
CA LEU A 63 12.70 12.25 -0.77
C LEU A 63 14.22 12.07 -0.80
N LYS A 64 14.90 12.60 -1.82
CA LYS A 64 16.34 12.51 -1.98
C LYS A 64 17.09 13.51 -1.12
N GLU A 65 16.79 14.80 -1.27
CA GLU A 65 17.56 15.90 -0.70
C GLU A 65 17.21 16.18 0.76
N TYR A 66 15.94 15.98 1.15
CA TYR A 66 15.48 16.25 2.52
C TYR A 66 15.43 14.99 3.39
N VAL A 67 14.82 13.90 2.88
CA VAL A 67 14.70 12.64 3.64
C VAL A 67 15.98 11.79 3.56
N GLY A 68 16.85 12.02 2.57
CA GLY A 68 18.12 11.31 2.42
C GLY A 68 17.97 9.93 1.78
N ARG A 69 16.95 9.71 0.95
CA ARG A 69 16.83 8.48 0.15
C ARG A 69 17.89 8.45 -0.96
N GLU A 70 18.38 7.29 -1.37
CA GLU A 70 17.90 5.93 -1.05
C GLU A 70 18.44 5.36 0.27
N THR A 71 17.60 4.64 1.01
CA THR A 71 18.08 3.89 2.20
C THR A 71 18.98 2.75 1.75
N PRO A 72 20.21 2.63 2.30
CA PRO A 72 21.16 1.62 1.89
C PRO A 72 20.65 0.22 2.29
N LEU A 73 20.70 -0.71 1.35
CA LEU A 73 20.45 -2.12 1.65
C LEU A 73 21.69 -2.70 2.33
N THR A 74 21.62 -2.94 3.63
CA THR A 74 22.79 -3.30 4.45
C THR A 74 22.88 -4.81 4.65
N PHE A 75 24.00 -5.42 4.27
CA PHE A 75 24.24 -6.85 4.50
C PHE A 75 24.59 -7.12 5.97
N ALA A 76 23.77 -7.91 6.65
CA ALA A 76 23.93 -8.26 8.06
C ALA A 76 24.80 -9.51 8.24
N ALA A 77 26.12 -9.34 8.11
CA ALA A 77 27.09 -10.45 8.16
C ALA A 77 27.05 -11.23 9.48
N ASN A 78 26.96 -10.54 10.62
CA ASN A 78 26.93 -11.17 11.95
C ASN A 78 25.67 -12.02 12.13
N MET A 79 24.51 -11.47 11.77
CA MET A 79 23.22 -12.17 11.84
C MET A 79 23.15 -13.37 10.89
N THR A 80 23.71 -13.22 9.69
CA THR A 80 23.82 -14.32 8.71
C THR A 80 24.68 -15.45 9.28
N LYS A 81 25.81 -15.12 9.93
CA LYS A 81 26.70 -16.10 10.56
C LYS A 81 26.06 -16.80 11.76
N GLU A 82 25.37 -16.06 12.61
CA GLU A 82 24.72 -16.58 13.82
C GLU A 82 23.57 -17.55 13.49
N LEU A 83 22.75 -17.21 12.48
CA LEU A 83 21.60 -18.03 12.09
C LEU A 83 21.96 -19.20 11.16
N GLY A 84 23.18 -19.24 10.63
CA GLY A 84 23.69 -20.34 9.81
C GLY A 84 22.93 -20.57 8.49
N GLY A 85 22.18 -19.56 8.03
CA GLY A 85 21.22 -19.66 6.94
C GLY A 85 21.58 -18.81 5.71
N PRO A 86 20.59 -18.41 4.90
CA PRO A 86 20.81 -17.55 3.73
C PRO A 86 21.30 -16.15 4.14
N LYS A 87 21.87 -15.41 3.18
CA LYS A 87 22.34 -14.04 3.38
C LYS A 87 21.19 -13.12 3.79
N ILE A 88 21.37 -12.38 4.89
CA ILE A 88 20.37 -11.46 5.43
C ILE A 88 20.73 -10.03 5.03
N TYR A 89 19.76 -9.32 4.46
CA TYR A 89 19.86 -7.91 4.09
C TYR A 89 18.79 -7.11 4.81
N LEU A 90 19.17 -5.97 5.36
CA LEU A 90 18.29 -5.02 6.05
C LEU A 90 18.00 -3.85 5.13
N LYS A 91 16.72 -3.52 4.96
CA LYS A 91 16.25 -2.42 4.11
C LYS A 91 15.84 -1.20 4.93
#